data_AF-A0A6M1L797-F1
#
_entry.id   AF-A0A6M1L797-F1
#
_cell.length_a   1.000
_cell.length_b   1.000
_cell.length_c   1.000
_cell.angle_alpha   90.00
_cell.angle_beta   90.00
_cell.angle_gamma   90.00
#
_symmetry.space_group_name_H-M   'P 1'
#
loop_
_entity.id
_entity.type
_entity.pdbx_description
1 polymer ?
#
loop_
_entity_poly.entity_id
_entity_poly.type
_entity_poly.pdbx_seq_one_letter_code
_entity_poly.pdbx_strand_id
1 'polypeptide(L)'
;MTVTHSAHPASDLPEEKVEPPAVRRGPFQPGDRVQLTDPKGRMHTVTLEPGKEFHTHRGILAHDALIGLPDGSVVTTSGGGTAFLALRPLLSDYVLSMPRGAQVIYPKDAAQIVAMGDIFPGAKVLEAGAGSGALSCSLLRAVGTSGELHSYELRDDFAQIARRNVESFFQGPHPAWHLHVGDVAGCRETGFDRIILDMLTPWENLDMVERALLPGGVFIGYVATTPQLSELVEALRERGGWTEPRAWESLVRDWHAEGLAVRPDHRMIAHTAFLVSARKLAPGVTAPPRRRKPSKGTEAYAQRRQALREAEAARQATVVAHDAPGGQTPPDVTRETDRP
;
A
#
# COMPACT_ATOMS: atom_id res chain seq x y z
N MET A 1 -54.71 8.80 38.78
CA MET A 1 -53.26 8.96 38.57
C MET A 1 -52.97 8.59 37.14
N THR A 2 -52.86 9.60 36.28
CA THR A 2 -52.73 9.46 34.83
C THR A 2 -51.24 9.46 34.50
N VAL A 3 -50.72 8.36 33.94
CA VAL A 3 -49.31 8.25 33.54
C VAL A 3 -49.22 8.74 32.09
N THR A 4 -48.65 9.91 31.89
CA THR A 4 -48.30 10.45 30.57
C THR A 4 -47.00 9.80 30.07
N HIS A 5 -47.08 9.05 28.98
CA HIS A 5 -45.91 8.61 28.21
C HIS A 5 -45.37 9.81 27.40
N SER A 6 -44.11 10.18 27.65
CA SER A 6 -43.37 11.16 26.84
C SER A 6 -42.63 10.42 25.73
N ALA A 7 -43.16 10.45 24.51
CA ALA A 7 -42.46 9.97 23.32
C ALA A 7 -41.33 10.95 22.97
N HIS A 8 -40.10 10.43 22.85
CA HIS A 8 -38.98 11.16 22.23
C HIS A 8 -39.15 11.09 20.70
N PRO A 9 -39.03 12.20 19.95
CA PRO A 9 -38.99 12.12 18.51
C PRO A 9 -37.62 11.59 18.08
N ALA A 10 -37.61 10.44 17.39
CA ALA A 10 -36.46 10.00 16.62
C ALA A 10 -36.20 11.03 15.51
N SER A 11 -35.02 11.63 15.51
CA SER A 11 -34.57 12.50 14.43
C SER A 11 -34.13 11.64 13.24
N ASP A 12 -35.08 11.23 12.41
CA ASP A 12 -34.78 10.71 11.07
C ASP A 12 -34.39 11.88 10.16
N LEU A 13 -33.17 12.37 10.32
CA LEU A 13 -32.51 13.11 9.25
C LEU A 13 -31.97 12.06 8.27
N PRO A 14 -32.30 12.14 6.98
CA PRO A 14 -31.75 11.20 6.01
C PRO A 14 -30.23 11.34 5.99
N GLU A 15 -29.51 10.23 6.25
CA GLU A 15 -28.07 10.15 5.97
C GLU A 15 -27.84 10.61 4.53
N GLU A 16 -27.13 11.71 4.39
CA GLU A 16 -26.70 12.23 3.09
C GLU A 16 -25.83 11.14 2.46
N LYS A 17 -26.38 10.39 1.50
CA LYS A 17 -25.61 9.42 0.72
C LYS A 17 -24.54 10.21 -0.01
N VAL A 18 -23.33 10.21 0.55
CA VAL A 18 -22.13 10.72 -0.11
C VAL A 18 -21.96 9.88 -1.37
N GLU A 19 -22.40 10.42 -2.50
CA GLU A 19 -22.22 9.77 -3.79
C GLU A 19 -20.71 9.56 -3.99
N PRO A 20 -20.29 8.36 -4.44
CA PRO A 20 -18.88 8.13 -4.72
C PRO A 20 -18.36 9.22 -5.65
N PRO A 21 -17.08 9.61 -5.54
CA PRO A 21 -16.42 10.30 -6.64
C PRO A 21 -16.56 9.41 -7.87
N ALA A 22 -17.51 9.75 -8.75
CA ALA A 22 -17.90 8.89 -9.84
C ALA A 22 -16.68 8.67 -10.73
N VAL A 23 -16.37 7.41 -11.05
CA VAL A 23 -15.56 7.09 -12.23
C VAL A 23 -16.34 7.68 -13.41
N ARG A 24 -16.00 8.91 -13.81
CA ARG A 24 -16.83 9.72 -14.69
C ARG A 24 -17.04 8.99 -16.01
N ARG A 25 -18.31 8.93 -16.42
CA ARG A 25 -18.77 8.38 -17.70
C ARG A 25 -19.24 9.53 -18.58
N GLY A 26 -19.31 9.28 -19.87
CA GLY A 26 -19.80 10.25 -20.85
C GLY A 26 -18.71 11.20 -21.35
N PRO A 27 -19.10 12.35 -21.93
CA PRO A 27 -18.17 13.27 -22.54
C PRO A 27 -17.11 13.80 -21.58
N PHE A 28 -15.96 14.20 -22.10
CA PHE A 28 -14.90 14.84 -21.33
C PHE A 28 -15.38 16.14 -20.70
N GLN A 29 -14.99 16.36 -19.45
CA GLN A 29 -15.34 17.56 -18.69
C GLN A 29 -14.07 18.30 -18.22
N PRO A 30 -14.17 19.59 -17.88
CA PRO A 30 -13.12 20.27 -17.12
C PRO A 30 -12.73 19.45 -15.88
N GLY A 31 -11.42 19.35 -15.62
CA GLY A 31 -10.82 18.55 -14.56
C GLY A 31 -10.56 17.09 -14.94
N ASP A 32 -11.13 16.58 -16.04
CA ASP A 32 -10.86 15.20 -16.46
C ASP A 32 -9.39 15.04 -16.87
N ARG A 33 -8.80 13.92 -16.44
CA ARG A 33 -7.50 13.49 -16.92
C ARG A 33 -7.67 12.75 -18.23
N VAL A 34 -6.91 13.14 -19.25
CA VAL A 34 -6.97 12.55 -20.58
C VAL A 34 -5.57 12.10 -20.99
N GLN A 35 -5.49 10.85 -21.43
CA GLN A 35 -4.33 10.27 -22.06
C GLN A 35 -4.45 10.42 -23.58
N LEU A 36 -3.47 11.10 -24.17
CA LEU A 36 -3.36 11.38 -25.58
C LEU A 36 -2.31 10.46 -26.19
N THR A 37 -2.72 9.61 -27.13
CA THR A 37 -1.83 8.65 -27.80
C THR A 37 -1.60 9.07 -29.24
N ASP A 38 -0.33 9.28 -29.61
CA ASP A 38 0.06 9.65 -30.97
C ASP A 38 0.11 8.44 -31.93
N PRO A 39 0.30 8.64 -33.26
CA PRO A 39 0.35 7.53 -34.22
C PRO A 39 1.55 6.59 -34.06
N LYS A 40 2.52 6.94 -33.20
CA LYS A 40 3.67 6.09 -32.83
C LYS A 40 3.42 5.36 -31.50
N GLY A 41 2.23 5.46 -30.92
CA GLY A 41 1.89 4.88 -29.63
C GLY A 41 2.46 5.64 -28.42
N ARG A 42 3.00 6.85 -28.60
CA ARG A 42 3.51 7.64 -27.48
C ARG A 42 2.36 8.28 -26.73
N MET A 43 2.36 8.09 -25.43
CA MET A 43 1.30 8.56 -24.53
C MET A 43 1.71 9.83 -23.82
N HIS A 44 0.78 10.78 -23.74
CA HIS A 44 0.90 12.00 -22.94
C HIS A 44 -0.33 12.12 -22.05
N THR A 45 -0.17 12.61 -20.82
CA THR A 45 -1.30 12.81 -19.91
C THR A 45 -1.49 14.29 -19.62
N VAL A 46 -2.72 14.77 -19.79
CA VAL A 46 -3.11 16.15 -19.51
C VAL A 46 -4.33 16.19 -18.59
N THR A 47 -4.47 17.27 -17.82
CA THR A 47 -5.70 17.58 -17.09
C THR A 47 -6.43 18.66 -17.88
N LEU A 48 -7.68 18.39 -18.26
CA LEU A 48 -8.46 19.34 -19.06
C LEU A 48 -8.82 20.57 -18.24
N GLU A 49 -8.55 21.73 -18.83
CA GLU A 49 -8.80 23.03 -18.25
C GLU A 49 -9.24 23.96 -19.38
N PRO A 50 -10.40 24.63 -19.27
CA PRO A 50 -10.88 25.52 -20.33
C PRO A 50 -9.85 26.59 -20.71
N GLY A 51 -9.69 26.84 -22.00
CA GLY A 51 -8.75 27.83 -22.55
C GLY A 51 -7.26 27.47 -22.43
N LYS A 52 -6.89 26.31 -21.86
CA LYS A 52 -5.50 25.85 -21.84
C LYS A 52 -5.13 25.09 -23.11
N GLU A 53 -3.83 25.06 -23.38
CA GLU A 53 -3.22 24.39 -24.52
C GLU A 53 -2.18 23.36 -24.07
N PHE A 54 -2.18 22.23 -24.75
CA PHE A 54 -1.13 21.21 -24.64
C PHE A 54 -0.15 21.34 -25.81
N HIS A 55 1.09 21.67 -25.50
CA HIS A 55 2.15 21.87 -26.49
C HIS A 55 2.92 20.58 -26.71
N THR A 56 3.07 20.20 -27.98
CA THR A 56 3.92 19.09 -28.40
C THR A 56 4.91 19.56 -29.45
N HIS A 57 5.94 18.76 -29.74
CA HIS A 57 6.81 18.97 -30.89
C HIS A 57 6.08 18.82 -32.24
N ARG A 58 4.79 18.46 -32.24
CA ARG A 58 3.93 18.27 -33.42
C ARG A 58 2.76 19.26 -33.46
N GLY A 59 2.89 20.39 -32.78
CA GLY A 59 1.87 21.43 -32.74
C GLY A 59 1.10 21.45 -31.43
N ILE A 60 0.02 22.22 -31.45
CA ILE A 60 -0.72 22.63 -30.25
C ILE A 60 -2.10 21.98 -30.25
N LEU A 61 -2.52 21.46 -29.10
CA LEU A 61 -3.86 20.93 -28.88
C LEU A 61 -4.57 21.75 -27.80
N ALA A 62 -5.62 22.49 -28.19
CA ALA A 62 -6.46 23.21 -27.25
C ALA A 62 -7.31 22.22 -26.43
N HIS A 63 -7.37 22.41 -25.11
CA HIS A 63 -8.20 21.59 -24.22
C HIS A 63 -9.70 21.72 -24.56
N ASP A 64 -10.13 22.89 -25.02
CA ASP A 64 -11.52 23.13 -25.43
C ASP A 64 -11.93 22.26 -26.63
N ALA A 65 -10.99 21.76 -27.42
CA ALA A 65 -11.27 20.81 -28.50
C ALA A 65 -11.55 19.39 -27.98
N LEU A 66 -11.20 19.09 -26.72
CA LEU A 66 -11.46 17.81 -26.08
C LEU A 66 -12.72 17.86 -25.21
N ILE A 67 -12.94 18.97 -24.51
CA ILE A 67 -14.09 19.13 -23.60
C ILE A 67 -15.40 18.97 -24.38
N GLY A 68 -16.30 18.13 -23.86
CA GLY A 68 -17.58 17.80 -24.49
C GLY A 68 -17.50 16.69 -25.54
N LEU A 69 -16.31 16.22 -25.93
CA LEU A 69 -16.19 15.05 -26.79
C LEU A 69 -16.36 13.74 -26.02
N PRO A 70 -16.91 12.68 -26.65
CA PRO A 70 -16.92 11.35 -26.07
C PRO A 70 -15.50 10.80 -25.80
N ASP A 71 -15.40 9.91 -24.82
CA ASP A 71 -14.19 9.10 -24.58
C ASP A 71 -13.84 8.27 -25.83
N GLY A 72 -12.56 8.19 -26.18
CA GLY A 72 -12.10 7.52 -27.40
C GLY A 72 -12.17 8.38 -28.67
N SER A 73 -12.39 9.69 -28.54
CA SER A 73 -12.37 10.61 -29.69
C SER A 73 -10.94 10.85 -30.21
N VAL A 74 -10.83 11.15 -31.51
CA VAL A 74 -9.58 11.56 -32.14
C VAL A 74 -9.59 13.06 -32.38
N VAL A 75 -8.53 13.73 -31.96
CA VAL A 75 -8.33 15.18 -32.14
C VAL A 75 -7.02 15.45 -32.85
N THR A 76 -6.96 16.55 -33.60
CA THR A 76 -5.79 16.89 -34.42
C THR A 76 -5.14 18.18 -33.93
N THR A 77 -3.80 18.19 -33.82
CA THR A 77 -3.05 19.39 -33.44
C THR A 77 -3.12 20.47 -34.52
N SER A 78 -3.23 21.73 -34.09
CA SER A 78 -3.06 22.89 -34.96
C SER A 78 -1.59 23.08 -35.32
N GLY A 79 -1.30 23.45 -36.57
CA GLY A 79 0.04 23.71 -37.11
C GLY A 79 0.86 22.46 -37.50
N GLY A 80 0.55 21.27 -36.97
CA GLY A 80 1.28 20.03 -37.27
C GLY A 80 0.43 18.85 -37.77
N GLY A 81 -0.91 18.95 -37.74
CA GLY A 81 -1.82 17.97 -38.35
C GLY A 81 -1.75 16.57 -37.75
N THR A 82 -1.15 16.39 -36.57
CA THR A 82 -0.99 15.08 -35.95
C THR A 82 -2.26 14.70 -35.20
N ALA A 83 -2.81 13.54 -35.52
CA ALA A 83 -3.94 12.96 -34.82
C ALA A 83 -3.52 12.33 -33.49
N PHE A 84 -4.29 12.59 -32.43
CA PHE A 84 -4.16 11.98 -31.12
C PHE A 84 -5.46 11.29 -30.75
N LEU A 85 -5.38 10.04 -30.29
CA LEU A 85 -6.49 9.35 -29.63
C LEU A 85 -6.56 9.83 -28.19
N ALA A 86 -7.71 10.35 -27.78
CA ALA A 86 -7.98 10.82 -26.42
C ALA A 86 -8.80 9.78 -25.65
N LEU A 87 -8.23 9.28 -24.55
CA LEU A 87 -8.89 8.33 -23.65
C LEU A 87 -8.75 8.76 -22.20
N ARG A 88 -9.74 8.50 -21.35
CA ARG A 88 -9.48 8.55 -19.90
C ARG A 88 -8.48 7.45 -19.52
N PRO A 89 -7.43 7.76 -18.73
CA PRO A 89 -6.46 6.75 -18.33
C PRO A 89 -7.13 5.69 -17.45
N LEU A 90 -6.85 4.42 -17.72
CA LEU A 90 -7.18 3.36 -16.78
C LEU A 90 -6.35 3.54 -15.49
N LEU A 91 -6.75 2.88 -14.40
CA LEU A 91 -5.94 2.91 -13.18
C LEU A 91 -4.51 2.39 -13.43
N SER A 92 -4.38 1.35 -14.26
CA SER A 92 -3.09 0.80 -14.67
C SER A 92 -2.20 1.84 -15.35
N ASP A 93 -2.79 2.70 -16.17
CA ASP A 93 -2.06 3.74 -16.91
C ASP A 93 -1.70 4.90 -15.98
N TYR A 94 -2.63 5.25 -15.09
CA TYR A 94 -2.45 6.29 -14.09
C TYR A 94 -1.30 5.96 -13.13
N VAL A 95 -1.29 4.77 -12.54
CA VAL A 95 -0.28 4.35 -11.57
C VAL A 95 1.13 4.39 -12.15
N LEU A 96 1.29 4.07 -13.43
CA LEU A 96 2.60 4.06 -14.07
C LEU A 96 3.09 5.46 -14.45
N SER A 97 2.19 6.43 -14.59
CA SER A 97 2.50 7.80 -15.04
C SER A 97 2.40 8.87 -13.94
N MET A 98 1.85 8.53 -12.77
CA MET A 98 1.69 9.48 -11.68
C MET A 98 3.05 9.93 -11.08
N PRO A 99 3.12 11.15 -10.51
CA PRO A 99 4.29 11.61 -9.77
C PRO A 99 4.65 10.63 -8.64
N ARG A 100 5.93 10.30 -8.50
CA ARG A 100 6.39 9.30 -7.52
C ARG A 100 7.22 9.96 -6.42
N GLY A 101 6.85 9.70 -5.17
CA GLY A 101 7.71 9.92 -4.00
C GLY A 101 8.48 8.66 -3.63
N ALA A 102 7.76 7.53 -3.64
CA ALA A 102 8.27 6.18 -3.44
C ALA A 102 8.04 5.30 -4.68
N GLN A 103 8.75 4.18 -4.74
CA GLN A 103 8.48 3.14 -5.72
C GLN A 103 7.04 2.62 -5.57
N VAL A 104 6.35 2.41 -6.69
CA VAL A 104 4.94 2.00 -6.70
C VAL A 104 4.83 0.48 -6.79
N ILE A 105 3.80 -0.08 -6.16
CA ILE A 105 3.32 -1.43 -6.46
C ILE A 105 2.79 -1.42 -7.90
N TYR A 106 3.29 -2.36 -8.71
CA TYR A 106 2.90 -2.48 -10.11
C TYR A 106 1.47 -3.00 -10.27
N PRO A 107 0.74 -2.64 -11.35
CA PRO A 107 -0.63 -3.09 -11.57
C PRO A 107 -0.84 -4.61 -11.47
N LYS A 108 0.13 -5.41 -11.95
CA LYS A 108 0.08 -6.87 -11.85
C LYS A 108 0.01 -7.36 -10.40
N ASP A 109 0.73 -6.69 -9.50
CA ASP A 109 0.82 -7.08 -8.10
C ASP A 109 -0.37 -6.53 -7.32
N ALA A 110 -0.78 -5.27 -7.58
CA ALA A 110 -1.99 -4.70 -7.02
C ALA A 110 -3.22 -5.57 -7.35
N ALA A 111 -3.32 -6.08 -8.58
CA ALA A 111 -4.37 -7.02 -8.97
C ALA A 111 -4.33 -8.32 -8.17
N GLN A 112 -3.14 -8.87 -7.91
CA GLN A 112 -2.97 -10.06 -7.06
C GLN A 112 -3.32 -9.75 -5.61
N ILE A 113 -2.95 -8.59 -5.07
CA ILE A 113 -3.31 -8.17 -3.71
C ILE A 113 -4.82 -8.06 -3.56
N VAL A 114 -5.50 -7.40 -4.52
CA VAL A 114 -6.97 -7.26 -4.49
C VAL A 114 -7.65 -8.62 -4.58
N ALA A 115 -7.26 -9.47 -5.55
CA ALA A 115 -7.92 -10.74 -5.80
C ALA A 115 -7.56 -11.82 -4.76
N MET A 116 -6.27 -12.03 -4.49
CA MET A 116 -5.81 -13.06 -3.55
C MET A 116 -5.94 -12.64 -2.09
N GLY A 117 -5.95 -11.33 -1.84
CA GLY A 117 -6.32 -10.76 -0.55
C GLY A 117 -7.82 -10.74 -0.33
N ASP A 118 -8.64 -11.04 -1.35
CA ASP A 118 -10.10 -11.02 -1.27
C ASP A 118 -10.59 -9.69 -0.68
N ILE A 119 -10.17 -8.57 -1.29
CA ILE A 119 -10.63 -7.23 -0.91
C ILE A 119 -12.04 -7.06 -1.49
N PHE A 120 -13.04 -6.94 -0.61
CA PHE A 120 -14.45 -6.94 -0.99
C PHE A 120 -15.12 -5.58 -0.69
N PRO A 121 -16.24 -5.25 -1.36
CA PRO A 121 -17.01 -4.05 -1.06
C PRO A 121 -17.50 -4.03 0.39
N GLY A 122 -17.21 -2.96 1.12
CA GLY A 122 -17.53 -2.86 2.55
C GLY A 122 -16.43 -3.36 3.51
N ALA A 123 -15.32 -3.91 3.01
CA ALA A 123 -14.23 -4.35 3.87
C ALA A 123 -13.55 -3.18 4.58
N LYS A 124 -13.12 -3.42 5.83
CA LYS A 124 -12.19 -2.54 6.56
C LYS A 124 -10.76 -3.03 6.34
N VAL A 125 -9.98 -2.22 5.64
CA VAL A 125 -8.63 -2.57 5.17
C VAL A 125 -7.59 -1.64 5.78
N LEU A 126 -6.47 -2.19 6.23
CA LEU A 126 -5.27 -1.43 6.58
C LEU A 126 -4.22 -1.65 5.51
N GLU A 127 -3.59 -0.57 5.04
CA GLU A 127 -2.29 -0.63 4.37
C GLU A 127 -1.25 0.18 5.14
N ALA A 128 0.01 -0.24 5.09
CA ALA A 128 1.12 0.58 5.57
C ALA A 128 2.27 0.56 4.59
N GLY A 129 2.80 1.77 4.33
CA GLY A 129 3.57 2.08 3.13
C GLY A 129 2.67 2.67 2.05
N ALA A 130 1.90 3.74 2.36
CA ALA A 130 1.05 4.39 1.36
C ALA A 130 1.89 4.88 0.15
N GLY A 131 3.12 5.34 0.41
CA GLY A 131 4.09 5.68 -0.62
C GLY A 131 3.57 6.74 -1.57
N SER A 132 3.37 6.37 -2.84
CA SER A 132 2.81 7.28 -3.85
C SER A 132 1.30 7.13 -4.06
N GLY A 133 0.60 6.30 -3.27
CA GLY A 133 -0.86 6.10 -3.35
C GLY A 133 -1.35 5.11 -4.42
N ALA A 134 -0.44 4.34 -5.03
CA ALA A 134 -0.76 3.42 -6.12
C ALA A 134 -1.70 2.29 -5.66
N LEU A 135 -1.28 1.56 -4.62
CA LEU A 135 -2.08 0.49 -4.03
C LEU A 135 -3.37 1.04 -3.42
N SER A 136 -3.30 2.20 -2.76
CA SER A 136 -4.45 2.88 -2.17
C SER A 136 -5.56 3.09 -3.19
N CYS A 137 -5.23 3.53 -4.42
CA CYS A 137 -6.23 3.66 -5.49
C CYS A 137 -6.91 2.34 -5.86
N SER A 138 -6.17 1.23 -5.90
CA SER A 138 -6.72 -0.10 -6.16
C SER A 138 -7.61 -0.59 -5.02
N LEU A 139 -7.18 -0.40 -3.76
CA LEU A 139 -7.93 -0.80 -2.59
C LEU A 139 -9.21 0.02 -2.44
N LEU A 140 -9.16 1.35 -2.61
CA LEU A 140 -10.34 2.22 -2.55
C LEU A 140 -11.40 1.84 -3.58
N ARG A 141 -10.99 1.49 -4.81
CA ARG A 141 -11.92 0.96 -5.81
C ARG A 141 -12.56 -0.36 -5.40
N ALA A 142 -11.83 -1.23 -4.70
CA ALA A 142 -12.31 -2.55 -4.30
C ALA A 142 -13.25 -2.48 -3.09
N VAL A 143 -12.93 -1.67 -2.07
CA VAL A 143 -13.76 -1.51 -0.86
C VAL A 143 -15.01 -0.67 -1.10
N GLY A 144 -14.98 0.22 -2.10
CA GLY A 144 -16.09 1.12 -2.41
C GLY A 144 -16.32 2.18 -1.33
N THR A 145 -17.49 2.84 -1.35
CA THR A 145 -17.84 3.89 -0.37
C THR A 145 -18.42 3.36 0.93
N SER A 146 -18.78 2.08 0.99
CA SER A 146 -19.31 1.43 2.19
C SER A 146 -18.24 0.75 3.03
N GLY A 147 -16.99 0.73 2.57
CA GLY A 147 -15.85 0.18 3.29
C GLY A 147 -14.93 1.27 3.85
N GLU A 148 -13.77 0.86 4.36
CA GLU A 148 -12.78 1.75 4.95
C GLU A 148 -11.37 1.32 4.51
N LEU A 149 -10.54 2.29 4.14
CA LEU A 149 -9.09 2.09 3.93
C LEU A 149 -8.32 3.00 4.89
N HIS A 150 -7.60 2.40 5.83
CA HIS A 150 -6.65 3.08 6.69
C HIS A 150 -5.24 2.91 6.11
N SER A 151 -4.71 3.98 5.52
CA SER A 151 -3.35 4.01 4.98
C SER A 151 -2.41 4.67 5.99
N TYR A 152 -1.32 3.99 6.36
CA TYR A 152 -0.25 4.56 7.18
C TYR A 152 0.98 4.87 6.33
N GLU A 153 1.54 6.06 6.52
CA GLU A 153 2.80 6.49 5.92
C GLU A 153 3.66 7.19 6.95
N LEU A 154 4.89 6.73 7.12
CA LEU A 154 5.79 7.22 8.16
C LEU A 154 6.26 8.65 7.86
N ARG A 155 6.45 8.98 6.58
CA ARG A 155 7.00 10.27 6.16
C ARG A 155 5.91 11.20 5.65
N ASP A 156 5.78 12.38 6.26
CA ASP A 156 4.77 13.36 5.85
C ASP A 156 4.89 13.75 4.37
N ASP A 157 6.11 13.93 3.85
CA ASP A 157 6.33 14.29 2.44
C ASP A 157 5.74 13.25 1.46
N PHE A 158 5.88 11.96 1.79
CA PHE A 158 5.27 10.86 1.03
C PHE A 158 3.76 10.80 1.23
N ALA A 159 3.27 11.03 2.45
CA ALA A 159 1.84 11.09 2.72
C ALA A 159 1.14 12.19 1.90
N GLN A 160 1.77 13.37 1.77
CA GLN A 160 1.24 14.45 0.92
C GLN A 160 1.25 14.08 -0.58
N ILE A 161 2.26 13.32 -1.04
CA ILE A 161 2.29 12.81 -2.42
C ILE A 161 1.16 11.80 -2.63
N ALA A 162 0.99 10.83 -1.73
CA ALA A 162 -0.11 9.87 -1.77
C ALA A 162 -1.46 10.60 -1.80
N ARG A 163 -1.67 11.59 -0.92
CA ARG A 163 -2.91 12.41 -0.90
C ARG A 163 -3.19 13.04 -2.25
N ARG A 164 -2.24 13.79 -2.80
CA ARG A 164 -2.41 14.44 -4.11
C ARG A 164 -2.68 13.44 -5.23
N ASN A 165 -2.01 12.29 -5.23
CA ASN A 165 -2.20 11.29 -6.27
C ASN A 165 -3.54 10.57 -6.15
N VAL A 166 -3.96 10.18 -4.95
CA VAL A 166 -5.25 9.53 -4.74
C VAL A 166 -6.37 10.50 -5.07
N GLU A 167 -6.32 11.73 -4.53
CA GLU A 167 -7.33 12.75 -4.81
C GLU A 167 -7.32 13.18 -6.28
N SER A 168 -6.16 13.26 -6.94
CA SER A 168 -6.12 13.54 -8.38
C SER A 168 -6.77 12.43 -9.21
N PHE A 169 -6.72 11.17 -8.76
CA PHE A 169 -7.35 10.06 -9.45
C PHE A 169 -8.87 10.03 -9.26
N PHE A 170 -9.32 10.26 -8.02
CA PHE A 170 -10.73 10.31 -7.67
C PHE A 170 -11.37 11.69 -7.90
N GLN A 171 -10.60 12.69 -8.34
CA GLN A 171 -11.03 14.09 -8.50
C GLN A 171 -11.59 14.70 -7.21
N GLY A 172 -10.99 14.35 -6.06
CA GLY A 172 -11.41 14.81 -4.75
C GLY A 172 -11.09 13.80 -3.64
N PRO A 173 -11.37 14.16 -2.38
CA PRO A 173 -11.22 13.23 -1.25
C PRO A 173 -12.17 12.04 -1.41
N HIS A 174 -11.65 10.83 -1.16
CA HIS A 174 -12.48 9.63 -1.14
C HIS A 174 -13.01 9.39 0.29
N PRO A 175 -14.33 9.22 0.49
CA PRO A 175 -14.92 9.17 1.85
C PRO A 175 -14.46 7.98 2.68
N ALA A 176 -14.18 6.84 2.03
CA ALA A 176 -13.65 5.64 2.69
C ALA A 176 -12.15 5.75 3.07
N TRP A 177 -11.46 6.84 2.74
CA TRP A 177 -10.00 6.90 2.88
C TRP A 177 -9.56 7.67 4.12
N HIS A 178 -8.77 7.01 4.96
CA HIS A 178 -8.16 7.57 6.15
C HIS A 178 -6.64 7.48 6.04
N LEU A 179 -5.98 8.59 5.71
CA LEU A 179 -4.52 8.67 5.64
C LEU A 179 -3.94 9.14 6.97
N HIS A 180 -3.09 8.31 7.58
CA HIS A 180 -2.41 8.55 8.84
C HIS A 180 -0.92 8.80 8.61
N VAL A 181 -0.39 9.90 9.16
CA VAL A 181 1.05 10.19 9.15
C VAL A 181 1.67 9.68 10.44
N GLY A 182 2.55 8.71 10.33
CA GLY A 182 3.24 8.09 11.46
C GLY A 182 3.45 6.59 11.30
N ASP A 183 4.05 6.00 12.33
CA ASP A 183 4.33 4.57 12.38
C ASP A 183 3.04 3.76 12.57
N VAL A 184 2.82 2.76 11.70
CA VAL A 184 1.68 1.84 11.79
C VAL A 184 1.69 1.05 13.10
N ALA A 185 2.85 0.83 13.72
CA ALA A 185 2.94 0.18 15.04
C ALA A 185 2.06 0.87 16.10
N GLY A 186 1.84 2.18 15.95
CA GLY A 186 0.98 2.99 16.81
C GLY A 186 -0.53 2.82 16.58
N CYS A 187 -0.95 2.11 15.52
CA CYS A 187 -2.37 1.91 15.16
C CYS A 187 -3.17 1.28 16.32
N ARG A 188 -4.19 2.00 16.81
CA ARG A 188 -5.08 1.53 17.88
C ARG A 188 -6.40 0.94 17.37
N GLU A 189 -6.72 1.20 16.10
CA GLU A 189 -7.87 0.63 15.41
C GLU A 189 -7.79 -0.91 15.38
N THR A 190 -8.94 -1.56 15.45
CA THR A 190 -9.08 -3.02 15.35
C THR A 190 -10.29 -3.36 14.50
N GLY A 191 -10.49 -4.64 14.21
CA GLY A 191 -11.62 -5.08 13.39
C GLY A 191 -11.34 -5.00 11.89
N PHE A 192 -10.06 -5.02 11.50
CA PHE A 192 -9.69 -5.09 10.09
C PHE A 192 -9.99 -6.47 9.53
N ASP A 193 -10.60 -6.48 8.35
CA ASP A 193 -10.79 -7.67 7.54
C ASP A 193 -9.50 -8.09 6.86
N ARG A 194 -8.70 -7.10 6.44
CA ARG A 194 -7.51 -7.25 5.60
C ARG A 194 -6.42 -6.29 6.05
N ILE A 195 -5.18 -6.77 6.11
CA ILE A 195 -4.00 -5.95 6.39
C ILE A 195 -2.93 -6.21 5.33
N ILE A 196 -2.42 -5.16 4.69
CA ILE A 196 -1.36 -5.20 3.70
C ILE A 196 -0.16 -4.37 4.19
N LEU A 197 1.03 -4.97 4.22
CA LEU A 197 2.26 -4.25 4.57
C LEU A 197 3.24 -4.25 3.40
N ASP A 198 3.56 -3.06 2.89
CA ASP A 198 4.61 -2.79 1.89
C ASP A 198 5.70 -1.93 2.54
N MET A 199 6.65 -2.59 3.20
CA MET A 199 7.71 -1.94 3.96
C MET A 199 8.95 -2.82 4.08
N LEU A 200 10.04 -2.24 4.56
CA LEU A 200 11.32 -2.94 4.66
C LEU A 200 11.30 -4.10 5.66
N THR A 201 10.60 -3.93 6.78
CA THR A 201 10.61 -4.85 7.94
C THR A 201 9.19 -5.20 8.44
N PRO A 202 8.33 -5.81 7.59
CA PRO A 202 6.93 -6.08 7.97
C PRO A 202 6.79 -7.01 9.19
N TRP A 203 7.80 -7.85 9.48
CA TRP A 203 7.82 -8.73 10.64
C TRP A 203 7.86 -8.00 11.99
N GLU A 204 8.36 -6.76 12.02
CA GLU A 204 8.40 -5.93 13.25
C GLU A 204 7.01 -5.43 13.64
N ASN A 205 6.08 -5.40 12.69
CA ASN A 205 4.72 -4.91 12.90
C ASN A 205 3.69 -6.02 13.17
N LEU A 206 4.12 -7.28 13.27
CA LEU A 206 3.20 -8.41 13.44
C LEU A 206 2.40 -8.37 14.75
N ASP A 207 2.92 -7.77 15.84
CA ASP A 207 2.14 -7.57 17.07
C ASP A 207 0.91 -6.67 16.82
N MET A 208 1.08 -5.61 16.02
CA MET A 208 -0.01 -4.73 15.60
C MET A 208 -0.99 -5.49 14.70
N VAL A 209 -0.48 -6.24 13.72
CA VAL A 209 -1.33 -7.03 12.81
C VAL A 209 -2.17 -8.03 13.60
N GLU A 210 -1.57 -8.76 14.54
CA GLU A 210 -2.25 -9.75 15.38
C GLU A 210 -3.29 -9.11 16.30
N ARG A 211 -3.06 -7.89 16.80
CA ARG A 211 -4.07 -7.17 17.57
C ARG A 211 -5.23 -6.71 16.69
N ALA A 212 -4.93 -6.15 15.53
CA ALA A 212 -5.87 -5.36 14.74
C ALA A 212 -6.74 -6.21 13.79
N LEU A 213 -6.20 -7.31 13.26
CA LEU A 213 -6.85 -8.18 12.28
C LEU A 213 -7.88 -9.13 12.93
N LEU A 214 -9.06 -9.28 12.33
CA LEU A 214 -10.08 -10.23 12.78
C LEU A 214 -9.63 -11.69 12.59
N PRO A 215 -10.10 -12.63 13.43
CA PRO A 215 -9.98 -14.06 13.13
C PRO A 215 -10.51 -14.40 11.75
N GLY A 216 -9.76 -15.17 10.98
CA GLY A 216 -10.07 -15.46 9.58
C GLY A 216 -9.73 -14.34 8.60
N GLY A 217 -9.35 -13.15 9.07
CA GLY A 217 -8.86 -12.05 8.26
C GLY A 217 -7.57 -12.41 7.54
N VAL A 218 -7.28 -11.69 6.45
CA VAL A 218 -6.14 -11.97 5.57
C VAL A 218 -5.04 -10.94 5.80
N PHE A 219 -3.82 -11.43 6.03
CA PHE A 219 -2.60 -10.66 5.99
C PHE A 219 -1.91 -10.83 4.64
N ILE A 220 -1.38 -9.74 4.08
CA ILE A 220 -0.48 -9.75 2.93
C ILE A 220 0.78 -8.93 3.23
N GLY A 221 1.96 -9.53 3.06
CA GLY A 221 3.23 -8.81 2.99
C GLY A 221 3.74 -8.71 1.55
N TYR A 222 4.17 -7.52 1.14
CA TYR A 222 4.84 -7.26 -0.13
C TYR A 222 6.33 -7.01 0.13
N VAL A 223 7.21 -7.90 -0.34
CA VAL A 223 8.64 -7.86 0.00
C VAL A 223 9.54 -8.08 -1.22
N ALA A 224 10.52 -7.22 -1.43
CA ALA A 224 11.31 -7.19 -2.66
C ALA A 224 12.36 -8.30 -2.74
N THR A 225 12.91 -8.76 -1.61
CA THR A 225 14.09 -9.64 -1.60
C THR A 225 13.81 -10.99 -0.98
N THR A 226 14.57 -12.01 -1.38
CA THR A 226 14.44 -13.37 -0.82
C THR A 226 14.78 -13.45 0.68
N PRO A 227 15.72 -12.65 1.26
CA PRO A 227 15.88 -12.59 2.71
C PRO A 227 14.65 -12.02 3.43
N GLN A 228 14.04 -10.94 2.91
CA GLN A 228 12.81 -10.38 3.49
C GLN A 228 11.65 -11.39 3.42
N LEU A 229 11.53 -12.09 2.29
CA LEU A 229 10.58 -13.19 2.12
C LEU A 229 10.79 -14.28 3.18
N SER A 230 12.03 -14.74 3.36
CA SER A 230 12.35 -15.75 4.36
C SER A 230 12.02 -15.29 5.77
N GLU A 231 12.44 -14.08 6.15
CA GLU A 231 12.24 -13.55 7.49
C GLU A 231 10.76 -13.41 7.82
N LEU A 232 9.95 -12.84 6.91
CA LEU A 232 8.52 -12.68 7.13
C LEU A 232 7.79 -14.03 7.27
N VAL A 233 8.11 -15.00 6.41
CA VAL A 233 7.47 -16.33 6.43
C VAL A 233 7.82 -17.06 7.73
N GLU A 234 9.07 -17.02 8.15
CA GLU A 234 9.48 -17.67 9.40
C GLU A 234 8.95 -16.94 10.63
N ALA A 235 8.88 -15.60 10.63
CA ALA A 235 8.27 -14.83 11.71
C ALA A 235 6.79 -15.21 11.93
N LEU A 236 6.02 -15.37 10.85
CA LEU A 236 4.63 -15.85 10.93
C LEU A 236 4.53 -17.28 11.49
N ARG A 237 5.49 -18.16 11.13
CA ARG A 237 5.53 -19.55 11.63
C ARG A 237 5.92 -19.62 13.11
N GLU A 238 6.94 -18.87 13.52
CA GLU A 238 7.43 -18.80 14.89
C GLU A 238 6.34 -18.29 15.85
N ARG A 239 5.57 -17.28 15.43
CA ARG A 239 4.47 -16.71 16.21
C ARG A 239 3.32 -17.69 16.42
N GLY A 240 3.01 -18.51 15.43
CA GLY A 240 1.80 -19.34 15.45
C GLY A 240 0.53 -18.48 15.37
N GLY A 241 -0.65 -19.10 15.47
CA GLY A 241 -1.91 -18.35 15.31
C GLY A 241 -2.21 -17.91 13.86
N TRP A 242 -1.45 -18.43 12.90
CA TRP A 242 -1.62 -18.17 11.46
C TRP A 242 -1.79 -19.49 10.70
N THR A 243 -2.52 -19.46 9.59
CA THR A 243 -2.41 -20.53 8.58
C THR A 243 -1.00 -20.54 8.01
N GLU A 244 -0.60 -21.66 7.41
CA GLU A 244 0.66 -21.74 6.69
C GLU A 244 0.83 -20.57 5.71
N PRO A 245 1.91 -19.76 5.84
CA PRO A 245 2.18 -18.70 4.88
C PRO A 245 2.38 -19.24 3.47
N ARG A 246 1.65 -18.66 2.51
CA ARG A 246 1.82 -18.91 1.08
C ARG A 246 2.60 -17.76 0.49
N ALA A 247 3.71 -18.06 -0.17
CA ALA A 247 4.51 -17.10 -0.91
C ALA A 247 4.43 -17.35 -2.42
N TRP A 248 4.37 -16.29 -3.22
CA TRP A 248 4.44 -16.38 -4.68
C TRP A 248 4.95 -15.07 -5.30
N GLU A 249 5.29 -15.14 -6.58
CA GLU A 249 5.57 -13.99 -7.45
C GLU A 249 4.79 -14.16 -8.75
N SER A 250 4.68 -13.09 -9.54
CA SER A 250 4.03 -13.11 -10.85
C SER A 250 4.90 -12.44 -11.90
N LEU A 251 4.98 -13.07 -13.07
CA LEU A 251 5.69 -12.57 -14.24
C LEU A 251 4.67 -12.23 -15.33
N VAL A 252 4.71 -11.01 -15.84
CA VAL A 252 3.92 -10.56 -16.99
C VAL A 252 4.89 -10.32 -18.14
N ARG A 253 4.65 -10.98 -19.27
CA ARG A 253 5.46 -10.85 -20.48
C ARG A 253 4.57 -10.56 -21.67
N ASP A 254 4.73 -9.37 -22.21
CA ASP A 254 3.99 -8.91 -23.37
C ASP A 254 4.43 -9.63 -24.65
N TRP A 255 3.59 -9.57 -25.66
CA TRP A 255 3.79 -10.22 -26.94
C TRP A 255 3.73 -9.20 -28.05
N HIS A 256 4.73 -9.26 -28.93
CA HIS A 256 4.63 -8.66 -30.24
C HIS A 256 3.75 -9.56 -31.11
N ALA A 257 2.63 -9.01 -31.58
CA ALA A 257 1.62 -9.75 -32.33
C ALA A 257 1.21 -8.99 -33.60
N GLU A 258 2.16 -8.84 -34.54
CA GLU A 258 1.97 -8.11 -35.79
C GLU A 258 2.11 -9.06 -37.01
N GLY A 259 1.00 -9.33 -37.69
CA GLY A 259 0.99 -10.22 -38.86
C GLY A 259 1.53 -11.63 -38.52
N LEU A 260 2.60 -12.06 -39.20
CA LEU A 260 3.28 -13.33 -38.92
C LEU A 260 4.33 -13.22 -37.81
N ALA A 261 4.68 -12.00 -37.37
CA ALA A 261 5.60 -11.78 -36.27
C ALA A 261 4.86 -11.86 -34.95
N VAL A 262 4.58 -13.11 -34.52
CA VAL A 262 3.94 -13.41 -33.23
C VAL A 262 4.96 -14.07 -32.31
N ARG A 263 5.45 -13.32 -31.32
CA ARG A 263 6.47 -13.77 -30.37
C ARG A 263 6.43 -12.96 -29.07
N PRO A 264 6.98 -13.45 -27.96
CA PRO A 264 7.19 -12.63 -26.78
C PRO A 264 8.06 -11.41 -27.08
N ASP A 265 7.85 -10.35 -26.30
CA ASP A 265 8.75 -9.20 -26.32
C ASP A 265 10.14 -9.58 -25.82
N HIS A 266 11.15 -8.92 -26.40
CA HIS A 266 12.55 -9.19 -26.09
C HIS A 266 12.97 -8.69 -24.70
N ARG A 267 12.19 -7.79 -24.10
CA ARG A 267 12.42 -7.22 -22.77
C ARG A 267 11.16 -7.37 -21.93
N MET A 268 11.35 -7.62 -20.65
CA MET A 268 10.28 -7.65 -19.68
C MET A 268 10.80 -7.19 -18.32
N ILE A 269 9.89 -6.79 -17.44
CA ILE A 269 10.20 -6.60 -16.02
C ILE A 269 10.29 -8.00 -15.40
N ALA A 270 11.51 -8.41 -15.05
CA ALA A 270 11.77 -9.75 -14.55
C ALA A 270 11.35 -9.94 -13.08
N HIS A 271 11.39 -8.87 -12.28
CA HIS A 271 11.03 -8.93 -10.87
C HIS A 271 10.49 -7.59 -10.37
N THR A 272 9.70 -7.67 -9.30
CA THR A 272 9.11 -6.52 -8.59
C THR A 272 9.19 -6.82 -7.09
N ALA A 273 8.35 -7.73 -6.61
CA ALA A 273 8.41 -8.27 -5.27
C ALA A 273 7.77 -9.66 -5.18
N PHE A 274 7.95 -10.29 -4.04
CA PHE A 274 7.20 -11.45 -3.60
C PHE A 274 5.97 -11.00 -2.80
N LEU A 275 4.89 -11.76 -2.92
CA LEU A 275 3.70 -11.66 -2.08
C LEU A 275 3.70 -12.82 -1.08
N VAL A 276 3.45 -12.52 0.19
CA VAL A 276 3.25 -13.50 1.26
C VAL A 276 1.84 -13.31 1.80
N SER A 277 1.04 -14.37 1.87
CA SER A 277 -0.29 -14.33 2.46
C SER A 277 -0.47 -15.38 3.55
N ALA A 278 -1.16 -15.00 4.62
CA ALA A 278 -1.61 -15.89 5.68
C ALA A 278 -2.95 -15.40 6.23
N ARG A 279 -3.75 -16.32 6.78
CA ARG A 279 -4.98 -15.99 7.50
C ARG A 279 -4.79 -16.16 8.99
N LYS A 280 -5.36 -15.24 9.77
CA LYS A 280 -5.33 -15.31 11.23
C LYS A 280 -6.24 -16.45 11.71
N LEU A 281 -5.75 -17.27 12.63
CA LEU A 281 -6.56 -18.29 13.30
C LEU A 281 -7.41 -17.67 14.40
N ALA A 282 -8.42 -18.41 14.85
CA ALA A 282 -9.17 -18.01 16.04
C ALA A 282 -8.27 -18.10 17.30
N PRO A 283 -8.55 -17.29 18.35
CA PRO A 283 -7.80 -17.36 19.60
C PRO A 283 -7.74 -18.79 20.16
N GLY A 284 -6.55 -19.24 20.54
CA GLY A 284 -6.33 -20.58 21.11
C GLY A 284 -6.37 -21.73 20.10
N VAL A 285 -6.55 -21.46 18.80
CA VAL A 285 -6.57 -22.51 17.77
C VAL A 285 -5.18 -22.71 17.18
N THR A 286 -4.73 -23.96 17.18
CA THR A 286 -3.53 -24.40 16.47
C THR A 286 -3.95 -25.09 15.17
N ALA A 287 -3.41 -24.63 14.03
CA ALA A 287 -3.65 -25.28 12.76
C ALA A 287 -3.05 -26.70 12.72
N PRO A 288 -3.67 -27.65 12.01
CA PRO A 288 -3.08 -28.97 11.80
C PRO A 288 -1.68 -28.85 11.22
N PRO A 289 -0.68 -29.59 11.75
CA PRO A 289 0.69 -29.45 11.29
C PRO A 289 0.82 -29.92 9.85
N ARG A 290 1.42 -29.09 8.99
CA ARG A 290 1.83 -29.51 7.65
C ARG A 290 2.98 -30.50 7.80
N ARG A 291 2.79 -31.74 7.34
CA ARG A 291 3.87 -32.73 7.25
C ARG A 291 4.92 -32.24 6.25
N ARG A 292 6.12 -31.93 6.74
CA ARG A 292 7.28 -31.57 5.93
C ARG A 292 8.41 -32.56 6.18
N LYS A 293 9.23 -32.79 5.15
CA LYS A 293 10.50 -33.48 5.37
C LYS A 293 11.44 -32.52 6.12
N PRO A 294 12.19 -33.00 7.13
CA PRO A 294 13.27 -32.24 7.73
C PRO A 294 14.20 -31.70 6.65
N SER A 295 14.64 -30.45 6.79
CA SER A 295 15.58 -29.84 5.85
C SER A 295 16.71 -29.17 6.62
N LYS A 296 17.94 -29.30 6.10
CA LYS A 296 19.12 -28.62 6.66
C LYS A 296 18.94 -27.10 6.74
N GLY A 297 18.17 -26.52 5.83
CA GLY A 297 17.85 -25.09 5.84
C GLY A 297 17.01 -24.67 7.04
N THR A 298 16.02 -25.48 7.43
CA THR A 298 15.20 -25.22 8.62
C THR A 298 16.03 -25.27 9.91
N GLU A 299 16.90 -26.28 10.03
CA GLU A 299 17.80 -26.43 11.18
C GLU A 299 18.79 -25.26 11.29
N ALA A 300 19.42 -24.88 10.16
CA ALA A 300 20.36 -23.76 10.11
C ALA A 300 19.68 -22.42 10.45
N TYR A 301 18.44 -22.21 10.01
CA TYR A 301 17.68 -21.01 10.35
C TYR A 301 17.38 -20.95 11.86
N ALA A 302 16.92 -22.04 12.46
CA ALA A 302 16.67 -22.11 13.90
C ALA A 302 17.93 -21.82 14.73
N GLN A 303 19.08 -22.38 14.33
CA GLN A 303 20.38 -22.10 14.96
C GLN A 303 20.77 -20.63 14.84
N ARG A 304 20.63 -20.02 13.65
CA ARG A 304 20.89 -18.59 13.43
C ARG A 304 20.02 -17.72 14.34
N ARG A 305 18.72 -18.02 14.44
CA ARG A 305 17.77 -17.28 15.29
C ARG A 305 18.08 -17.42 16.77
N GLN A 306 18.51 -18.60 17.20
CA GLN A 306 18.97 -18.81 18.57
C GLN A 306 20.22 -17.98 18.87
N ALA A 307 21.22 -18.00 18.00
CA ALA A 307 22.44 -17.20 18.15
C ALA A 307 22.15 -15.69 18.19
N LEU A 308 21.20 -15.20 17.38
CA LEU A 308 20.78 -13.79 17.41
C LEU A 308 20.11 -13.42 18.74
N ARG A 309 19.22 -14.26 19.26
CA ARG A 309 18.57 -14.04 20.58
C ARG A 309 19.59 -14.05 21.72
N GLU A 310 20.55 -14.96 21.69
CA GLU A 310 21.64 -15.03 22.68
C GLU A 310 22.52 -13.78 22.61
N ALA A 311 22.87 -13.31 21.40
CA ALA A 311 23.64 -12.09 21.21
C ALA A 311 22.89 -10.83 21.68
N GLU A 312 21.59 -10.73 21.44
CA GLU A 312 20.76 -9.62 21.89
C GLU A 312 20.60 -9.60 23.41
N ALA A 313 20.34 -10.75 24.03
CA ALA A 313 20.32 -10.90 25.48
C ALA A 313 21.67 -10.53 26.12
N ALA A 314 22.79 -10.93 25.51
CA ALA A 314 24.13 -10.56 25.97
C ALA A 314 24.40 -9.05 25.87
N ARG A 315 23.92 -8.39 24.80
CA ARG A 315 23.99 -6.92 24.67
C ARG A 315 23.16 -6.22 25.74
N GLN A 316 21.91 -6.65 25.95
CA GLN A 316 21.04 -6.08 26.99
C GLN A 316 21.65 -6.26 28.39
N ALA A 317 22.20 -7.43 28.71
CA ALA A 317 22.88 -7.68 29.98
C ALA A 317 24.10 -6.76 30.18
N THR A 318 24.87 -6.49 29.12
CA THR A 318 26.01 -5.56 29.16
C THR A 318 25.57 -4.13 29.40
N VAL A 319 24.48 -3.67 28.78
CA VAL A 319 23.92 -2.32 28.98
C VAL A 319 23.40 -2.15 30.41
N VAL A 320 22.66 -3.13 30.93
CA VAL A 320 22.16 -3.12 32.32
C VAL A 320 23.30 -3.13 33.34
N ALA A 321 24.40 -3.83 33.06
CA ALA A 321 25.59 -3.82 33.90
C ALA A 321 26.32 -2.47 33.89
N HIS A 322 26.24 -1.69 32.80
CA HIS A 322 26.88 -0.39 32.67
C HIS A 322 26.05 0.76 33.30
N ASP A 323 24.72 0.61 33.38
CA ASP A 323 23.80 1.54 34.04
C ASP A 323 23.54 1.22 35.53
N ALA A 324 24.21 0.20 36.08
CA ALA A 324 24.18 -0.05 37.52
C ALA A 324 24.90 1.10 38.26
N PRO A 325 24.27 1.77 39.26
CA PRO A 325 24.90 2.86 40.01
C PRO A 325 26.02 2.28 40.88
N GLY A 326 27.24 2.29 40.34
CA GLY A 326 28.43 1.78 41.00
C GLY A 326 29.15 2.85 41.80
N GLY A 327 29.24 2.63 43.12
CA GLY A 327 30.50 2.87 43.84
C GLY A 327 30.56 4.15 44.66
N GLN A 328 30.40 3.99 45.97
CA GLN A 328 30.86 4.93 46.98
C GLN A 328 32.33 5.30 46.76
N THR A 329 32.61 6.59 46.68
CA THR A 329 33.94 7.18 46.71
C THR A 329 34.60 6.86 48.06
N PRO A 330 35.84 6.35 48.11
CA PRO A 330 36.53 6.14 49.39
C PRO A 330 36.92 7.50 50.00
N PRO A 331 36.96 7.63 51.34
CA PRO A 331 37.31 8.88 51.99
C PRO A 331 38.79 9.20 51.82
N ASP A 332 39.03 10.46 51.43
CA ASP A 332 40.35 11.09 51.31
C ASP A 332 40.94 11.31 52.72
N VAL A 333 42.06 10.67 53.02
CA VAL A 333 42.78 10.85 54.28
C VAL A 333 43.94 11.80 54.02
N THR A 334 43.72 13.07 54.35
CA THR A 334 44.73 14.12 54.41
C THR A 334 45.85 13.72 55.38
N ARG A 335 47.08 13.55 54.87
CA ARG A 335 48.31 13.60 55.69
C ARG A 335 48.78 15.04 55.79
N GLU A 336 48.57 15.60 56.97
CA GLU A 336 49.16 16.84 57.43
C GLU A 336 50.68 16.68 57.56
N THR A 337 51.39 17.74 57.19
CA THR A 337 52.84 17.84 57.18
C THR A 337 53.31 18.32 58.54
N ASP A 338 54.36 17.72 59.08
CA ASP A 338 55.17 18.38 60.11
C ASP A 338 56.66 18.32 59.69
N ARG A 339 57.27 19.50 59.69
CA ARG A 339 58.63 19.83 59.22
C ARG A 339 59.65 19.72 60.37
N PRO A 340 60.96 19.78 60.08
CA PRO A 340 61.65 21.10 60.00
C PRO A 340 62.13 21.50 58.61
#